data_AF-A0A7Z0MAU8-F1
#
_entry.id   AF-A0A7Z0MAU8-F1
#
_cell.length_a   1.000
_cell.length_b   1.000
_cell.length_c   1.000
_cell.angle_alpha   90.00
_cell.angle_beta   90.00
_cell.angle_gamma   90.00
#
_symmetry.space_group_name_H-M   'P 1'
#
loop_
_entity.id
_entity.type
_entity.pdbx_description
1 polymer ?
#
loop_
_entity_poly.entity_id
_entity_poly.type
_entity_poly.pdbx_seq_one_letter_code
_entity_poly.pdbx_strand_id
1 'polypeptide(L)'
;MQKTISSQSIKLAILGAALAASGAAFAADASGPQRFHERAGHHAAHHGHHGAHKAHPHAFQHHGKGMHGDRHAQLRRAGLVVPGYGIVSRDFVDGMGLNDDQRKLLEEARKAAKDLREGAKDYIKEARKGGLERFASVDPEQALKQTDERREKMRAERRKVDEKWVAVWKSLDADQQARVTDNLKQRAEKAQKRAEKFQERKQSREAAKAERASAKAQPAQASS
;
A
#
# COMPACT_ATOMS: atom_id res chain seq x y z
N MET A 1 -20.52 -48.46 -47.41
CA MET A 1 -20.53 -48.50 -45.93
C MET A 1 -20.58 -47.05 -45.46
N GLN A 2 -21.73 -46.55 -45.00
CA GLN A 2 -22.09 -46.34 -43.57
C GLN A 2 -21.05 -45.47 -42.82
N LYS A 3 -21.33 -44.40 -42.04
CA LYS A 3 -22.54 -43.71 -41.52
C LYS A 3 -22.05 -42.48 -40.69
N THR A 4 -22.94 -41.48 -40.49
CA THR A 4 -23.15 -40.60 -39.29
C THR A 4 -22.01 -39.69 -38.77
N ILE A 5 -22.11 -38.35 -38.76
CA ILE A 5 -22.83 -37.38 -37.86
C ILE A 5 -22.47 -37.50 -36.36
N SER A 6 -21.98 -36.40 -35.74
CA SER A 6 -22.35 -35.89 -34.39
C SER A 6 -21.45 -34.67 -34.05
N SER A 7 -21.89 -33.41 -34.06
CA SER A 7 -22.78 -32.68 -33.12
C SER A 7 -22.32 -32.69 -31.65
N GLN A 8 -21.64 -31.64 -31.18
CA GLN A 8 -21.87 -31.08 -29.84
C GLN A 8 -21.70 -29.56 -29.82
N SER A 9 -22.85 -28.92 -29.63
CA SER A 9 -23.10 -27.53 -29.27
C SER A 9 -22.46 -27.14 -27.93
N ILE A 10 -21.71 -26.05 -27.88
CA ILE A 10 -21.40 -25.35 -26.63
C ILE A 10 -22.04 -23.97 -26.66
N LYS A 11 -22.94 -23.78 -25.70
CA LYS A 11 -23.84 -22.65 -25.51
C LYS A 11 -23.03 -21.39 -25.16
N LEU A 12 -23.14 -20.36 -25.98
CA LEU A 12 -22.71 -18.99 -25.64
C LEU A 12 -23.75 -18.38 -24.69
N ALA A 13 -23.45 -18.40 -23.39
CA ALA A 13 -24.17 -17.59 -22.41
C ALA A 13 -23.58 -16.18 -22.42
N ILE A 14 -24.31 -15.24 -23.02
CA ILE A 14 -24.04 -13.80 -22.94
C ILE A 14 -24.47 -13.35 -21.54
N LEU A 15 -23.51 -13.15 -20.63
CA LEU A 15 -23.76 -12.46 -19.38
C LEU A 15 -23.49 -10.96 -19.59
N GLY A 16 -24.57 -10.21 -19.82
CA GLY A 16 -24.57 -8.77 -19.75
C GLY A 16 -24.54 -8.32 -18.29
N ALA A 17 -23.50 -7.58 -17.90
CA ALA A 17 -23.46 -6.86 -16.64
C ALA A 17 -23.47 -5.36 -16.94
N ALA A 18 -24.66 -4.76 -16.87
CA ALA A 18 -24.82 -3.31 -16.78
C ALA A 18 -24.44 -2.89 -15.37
N LEU A 19 -23.26 -2.29 -15.20
CA LEU A 19 -22.86 -1.66 -13.95
C LEU A 19 -23.40 -0.21 -13.97
N ALA A 20 -24.57 -0.01 -13.38
CA ALA A 20 -25.06 1.32 -13.06
C ALA A 20 -24.14 1.92 -11.98
N ALA A 21 -23.40 2.97 -12.35
CA ALA A 21 -22.58 3.72 -11.43
C ALA A 21 -23.48 4.52 -10.48
N SER A 22 -23.52 4.13 -9.21
CA SER A 22 -23.99 4.98 -8.12
C SER A 22 -22.99 6.11 -7.92
N GLY A 23 -23.24 7.26 -8.54
CA GLY A 23 -22.53 8.51 -8.26
C GLY A 23 -22.97 9.08 -6.92
N ALA A 24 -22.07 9.08 -5.94
CA ALA A 24 -22.24 9.87 -4.72
C ALA A 24 -21.91 11.34 -5.05
N ALA A 25 -22.94 12.18 -5.11
CA ALA A 25 -22.79 13.62 -5.14
C ALA A 25 -22.46 14.11 -3.71
N PHE A 26 -21.24 14.59 -3.49
CA PHE A 26 -20.98 15.53 -2.41
C PHE A 26 -21.14 16.94 -2.96
N ALA A 27 -22.32 17.51 -2.75
CA ALA A 27 -22.53 18.95 -2.84
C ALA A 27 -22.34 19.56 -1.45
N ALA A 28 -21.47 20.56 -1.39
CA ALA A 28 -21.42 21.55 -0.33
C ALA A 28 -22.72 22.38 -0.35
N ASP A 29 -23.23 22.82 0.79
CA ASP A 29 -22.90 24.15 1.34
C ASP A 29 -23.75 24.52 2.58
N ALA A 30 -23.12 25.33 3.42
CA ALA A 30 -23.60 26.35 4.35
C ALA A 30 -24.91 26.16 5.15
N SER A 31 -24.76 26.23 6.49
CA SER A 31 -25.29 27.35 7.30
C SER A 31 -24.96 27.15 8.79
N GLY A 32 -24.24 28.10 9.41
CA GLY A 32 -24.12 28.19 10.87
C GLY A 32 -22.94 29.06 11.35
N PRO A 33 -23.13 30.01 12.29
CA PRO A 33 -22.46 31.30 12.27
C PRO A 33 -21.06 31.34 12.92
N GLN A 34 -20.29 32.33 12.47
CA GLN A 34 -19.05 32.79 13.08
C GLN A 34 -19.25 33.14 14.56
N ARG A 35 -18.32 32.71 15.41
CA ARG A 35 -18.03 33.35 16.69
C ARG A 35 -16.60 33.87 16.67
N PHE A 36 -16.51 35.19 16.55
CA PHE A 36 -15.36 35.97 16.99
C PHE A 36 -15.21 35.78 18.50
N HIS A 37 -14.05 35.29 18.94
CA HIS A 37 -13.48 35.71 20.22
C HIS A 37 -11.97 35.86 20.04
N GLU A 38 -11.54 37.09 20.29
CA GLU A 38 -10.19 37.47 20.67
C GLU A 38 -9.53 36.44 21.59
N ARG A 39 -8.30 36.07 21.27
CA ARG A 39 -7.30 35.97 22.33
C ARG A 39 -5.95 36.42 21.82
N ALA A 40 -5.56 37.57 22.35
CA ALA A 40 -4.26 38.19 22.28
C ALA A 40 -3.12 37.21 22.59
N GLY A 41 -1.96 37.54 22.03
CA GLY A 41 -0.78 36.69 22.00
C GLY A 41 -0.24 36.27 23.37
N HIS A 42 0.44 35.14 23.35
CA HIS A 42 1.47 34.78 24.33
C HIS A 42 2.60 34.08 23.59
N HIS A 43 3.49 34.88 23.00
CA HIS A 43 4.87 34.47 22.80
C HIS A 43 5.56 34.55 24.16
N ALA A 44 5.65 33.42 24.86
CA ALA A 44 6.55 33.27 26.00
C ALA A 44 7.70 32.36 25.57
N ALA A 45 8.83 33.01 25.29
CA ALA A 45 10.14 32.37 25.24
C ALA A 45 10.41 31.71 26.61
N HIS A 46 10.60 30.40 26.63
CA HIS A 46 11.14 29.72 27.81
C HIS A 46 12.66 29.56 27.64
N HIS A 47 13.39 30.54 28.17
CA HIS A 47 14.79 30.43 28.53
C HIS A 47 14.93 29.61 29.84
N GLY A 48 15.91 28.70 29.85
CA GLY A 48 16.78 28.40 30.99
C GLY A 48 16.15 27.93 32.30
N HIS A 49 16.18 26.61 32.54
CA HIS A 49 16.36 26.08 33.90
C HIS A 49 17.32 24.89 33.87
N HIS A 50 18.60 25.16 34.10
CA HIS A 50 19.57 24.15 34.50
C HIS A 50 19.52 24.01 36.02
N GLY A 51 18.78 23.00 36.50
CA GLY A 51 18.82 22.53 37.88
C GLY A 51 19.54 21.20 37.93
N ALA A 52 20.65 21.15 38.67
CA ALA A 52 21.52 20.00 38.82
C ALA A 52 20.79 18.80 39.43
N HIS A 53 20.54 17.77 38.61
CA HIS A 53 20.32 16.41 39.10
C HIS A 53 21.34 15.47 38.45
N LYS A 54 22.00 14.71 39.33
CA LYS A 54 23.06 13.75 39.10
C LYS A 54 22.72 12.73 38.00
N ALA A 55 23.64 12.62 37.05
CA ALA A 55 24.07 11.40 36.36
C ALA A 55 23.00 10.35 36.01
N HIS A 56 22.37 10.53 34.85
CA HIS A 56 22.06 9.44 33.93
C HIS A 56 22.44 9.87 32.50
N PRO A 57 23.63 9.55 31.99
CA PRO A 57 23.85 9.56 30.56
C PRO A 57 23.17 8.32 29.96
N HIS A 58 22.65 8.45 28.74
CA HIS A 58 22.07 7.38 27.91
C HIS A 58 20.58 7.06 28.10
N ALA A 59 19.72 7.59 27.22
CA ALA A 59 18.54 6.89 26.67
C ALA A 59 17.79 7.66 25.56
N PHE A 60 18.35 8.73 25.00
CA PHE A 60 17.80 9.34 23.78
C PHE A 60 18.56 8.80 22.56
N GLN A 61 17.78 8.29 21.60
CA GLN A 61 18.20 7.76 20.30
C GLN A 61 18.97 6.43 20.33
N HIS A 62 18.33 5.36 19.84
CA HIS A 62 18.89 4.31 18.96
C HIS A 62 18.05 3.01 18.94
N HIS A 63 16.72 3.06 19.15
CA HIS A 63 15.86 1.93 18.76
C HIS A 63 15.43 2.07 17.30
N GLY A 64 15.98 1.23 16.41
CA GLY A 64 15.31 0.90 15.13
C GLY A 64 16.15 0.85 13.86
N LYS A 65 17.47 1.03 13.89
CA LYS A 65 18.27 1.05 12.63
C LYS A 65 18.74 -0.32 12.13
N GLY A 66 18.63 -1.39 12.93
CA GLY A 66 19.16 -2.72 12.58
C GLY A 66 18.14 -3.75 12.08
N MET A 67 16.91 -3.77 12.59
CA MET A 67 15.99 -4.90 12.35
C MET A 67 15.01 -4.72 11.17
N HIS A 68 14.92 -3.53 10.58
CA HIS A 68 14.01 -3.27 9.47
C HIS A 68 14.62 -3.58 8.09
N GLY A 69 15.95 -3.56 7.95
CA GLY A 69 16.63 -3.77 6.66
C GLY A 69 16.40 -5.16 6.06
N ASP A 70 16.60 -6.21 6.88
CA ASP A 70 16.61 -7.59 6.39
C ASP A 70 15.23 -8.11 6.00
N ARG A 71 14.19 -7.73 6.76
CA ARG A 71 12.79 -8.05 6.40
C ARG A 71 12.35 -7.36 5.12
N HIS A 72 12.79 -6.12 4.88
CA HIS A 72 12.52 -5.45 3.63
C HIS A 72 13.29 -6.08 2.45
N ALA A 73 14.49 -6.60 2.67
CA ALA A 73 15.26 -7.28 1.62
C ALA A 73 14.62 -8.59 1.16
N GLN A 74 14.08 -9.41 2.09
CA GLN A 74 13.38 -10.66 1.73
C GLN A 74 12.07 -10.39 0.98
N LEU A 75 11.29 -9.39 1.39
CA LEU A 75 10.05 -9.01 0.69
C LEU A 75 10.30 -8.41 -0.71
N ARG A 76 11.53 -7.99 -1.02
CA ARG A 76 11.90 -7.46 -2.34
C ARG A 76 12.17 -8.53 -3.39
N ARG A 77 12.20 -9.81 -3.02
CA ARG A 77 12.35 -10.94 -3.95
C ARG A 77 10.97 -11.52 -4.27
N ALA A 78 10.16 -10.76 -4.98
CA ALA A 78 8.95 -11.29 -5.60
C ALA A 78 9.36 -12.40 -6.57
N GLY A 79 8.89 -13.62 -6.31
CA GLY A 79 9.15 -14.78 -7.15
C GLY A 79 8.29 -14.73 -8.40
N LEU A 80 6.99 -14.66 -8.18
CA LEU A 80 5.95 -14.53 -9.20
C LEU A 80 4.90 -13.54 -8.68
N VAL A 81 4.39 -12.66 -9.53
CA VAL A 81 3.26 -11.80 -9.21
C VAL A 81 2.07 -12.29 -10.02
N VAL A 82 0.94 -12.53 -9.35
CA VAL A 82 -0.34 -12.82 -9.99
C VAL A 82 -1.19 -11.56 -9.87
N PRO A 83 -1.42 -10.81 -10.97
CA PRO A 83 -2.21 -9.59 -10.94
C PRO A 83 -3.59 -9.82 -10.30
N GLY A 84 -3.96 -8.97 -9.35
CA GLY A 84 -5.21 -9.08 -8.58
C GLY A 84 -5.15 -10.00 -7.34
N TYR A 85 -4.21 -10.96 -7.28
CA TYR A 85 -4.14 -11.93 -6.18
C TYR A 85 -2.92 -11.75 -5.27
N GLY A 86 -1.80 -11.27 -5.81
CA GLY A 86 -0.63 -10.86 -5.04
C GLY A 86 0.67 -11.57 -5.43
N ILE A 87 1.59 -11.67 -4.48
CA ILE A 87 2.98 -12.07 -4.72
C ILE A 87 3.26 -13.43 -4.08
N VAL A 88 3.93 -14.28 -4.85
CA VAL A 88 4.47 -15.57 -4.44
C VAL A 88 5.98 -15.42 -4.22
N SER A 89 6.53 -16.09 -3.19
CA SER A 89 7.96 -16.00 -2.87
C SER A 89 8.83 -16.65 -3.94
N ARG A 90 10.04 -16.14 -4.12
CA ARG A 90 11.01 -16.71 -5.07
C ARG A 90 11.32 -18.17 -4.76
N ASP A 91 11.59 -18.51 -3.50
CA ASP A 91 11.93 -19.89 -3.11
C ASP A 91 10.82 -20.89 -3.46
N PHE A 92 9.55 -20.47 -3.36
CA PHE A 92 8.41 -21.31 -3.73
C PHE A 92 8.33 -21.53 -5.26
N VAL A 93 8.60 -20.49 -6.04
CA VAL A 93 8.58 -20.56 -7.50
C VAL A 93 9.77 -21.37 -8.02
N ASP A 94 10.95 -21.17 -7.44
CA ASP A 94 12.18 -21.89 -7.79
C ASP A 94 12.03 -23.39 -7.44
N GLY A 95 11.29 -23.74 -6.38
CA GLY A 95 10.97 -25.12 -6.00
C GLY A 95 9.88 -25.82 -6.83
N MET A 96 9.27 -25.12 -7.80
CA MET A 96 8.15 -25.65 -8.59
C MET A 96 8.60 -26.46 -9.82
N GLY A 97 9.90 -26.42 -10.15
CA GLY A 97 10.45 -27.13 -11.31
C GLY A 97 10.04 -26.50 -12.64
N LEU A 98 10.12 -25.17 -12.76
CA LEU A 98 9.81 -24.47 -14.01
C LEU A 98 10.73 -24.91 -15.15
N ASN A 99 10.21 -25.01 -16.37
CA ASN A 99 11.02 -25.28 -17.57
C ASN A 99 11.82 -24.04 -18.02
N ASP A 100 12.71 -24.20 -19.00
CA ASP A 100 13.58 -23.09 -19.47
C ASP A 100 12.81 -21.89 -20.02
N ASP A 101 11.73 -22.12 -20.77
CA ASP A 101 10.96 -21.05 -21.39
C ASP A 101 10.12 -20.29 -20.35
N GLN A 102 9.51 -21.01 -19.40
CA GLN A 102 8.85 -20.43 -18.23
C GLN A 102 9.82 -19.59 -17.40
N ARG A 103 11.06 -20.09 -17.18
CA ARG A 103 12.11 -19.34 -16.47
C ARG A 103 12.49 -18.05 -17.19
N LYS A 104 12.62 -18.07 -18.52
CA LYS A 104 12.89 -16.86 -19.32
C LYS A 104 11.78 -15.82 -19.17
N LEU A 105 10.51 -16.24 -19.38
CA LEU A 105 9.35 -15.35 -19.21
C LEU A 105 9.30 -14.75 -17.79
N LEU A 106 9.61 -15.57 -16.78
CA LEU A 106 9.64 -15.16 -15.39
C LEU A 106 10.71 -14.09 -15.13
N GLU A 107 11.93 -14.29 -15.63
CA GLU A 107 13.02 -13.32 -15.48
C GLU A 107 12.75 -12.02 -16.24
N GLU A 108 12.13 -12.08 -17.42
CA GLU A 108 11.70 -10.89 -18.16
C GLU A 108 10.65 -10.08 -17.39
N ALA A 109 9.67 -10.75 -16.79
CA ALA A 109 8.66 -10.12 -15.94
C ALA A 109 9.28 -9.52 -14.67
N ARG A 110 10.20 -10.24 -14.01
CA ARG A 110 10.96 -9.75 -12.84
C ARG A 110 11.79 -8.52 -13.19
N LYS A 111 12.49 -8.54 -14.32
CA LYS A 111 13.31 -7.42 -14.81
C LYS A 111 12.43 -6.20 -15.08
N ALA A 112 11.35 -6.36 -15.83
CA ALA A 112 10.42 -5.25 -16.12
C ALA A 112 9.82 -4.64 -14.84
N ALA A 113 9.43 -5.47 -13.87
CA ALA A 113 8.94 -5.00 -12.58
C ALA A 113 10.02 -4.26 -11.76
N LYS A 114 11.27 -4.73 -11.83
CA LYS A 114 12.42 -4.06 -11.18
C LYS A 114 12.68 -2.70 -11.81
N ASP A 115 12.72 -2.63 -13.14
CA ASP A 115 12.99 -1.41 -13.88
C ASP A 115 11.92 -0.34 -13.62
N LEU A 116 10.64 -0.74 -13.64
CA LEU A 116 9.53 0.14 -13.25
C LEU A 116 9.69 0.69 -11.82
N ARG A 117 10.14 -0.14 -10.88
CA ARG A 117 10.34 0.27 -9.49
C ARG A 117 11.53 1.22 -9.34
N GLU A 118 12.65 0.95 -10.02
CA GLU A 118 13.80 1.85 -9.94
C GLU A 118 13.49 3.19 -10.64
N GLY A 119 12.82 3.20 -11.79
CA GLY A 119 12.35 4.43 -12.44
C GLY A 119 11.43 5.26 -11.54
N ALA A 120 10.48 4.62 -10.85
CA ALA A 120 9.62 5.30 -9.87
C ALA A 120 10.41 5.90 -8.70
N LYS A 121 11.46 5.22 -8.23
CA LYS A 121 12.32 5.75 -7.16
C LYS A 121 13.13 6.94 -7.62
N ASP A 122 13.70 6.88 -8.83
CA ASP A 122 14.52 7.96 -9.36
C ASP A 122 13.67 9.20 -9.61
N TYR A 123 12.46 9.04 -10.14
CA TYR A 123 11.48 10.11 -10.22
C TYR A 123 11.18 10.74 -8.83
N ILE A 124 10.96 9.92 -7.79
CA ILE A 124 10.73 10.46 -6.43
C ILE A 124 11.96 11.20 -5.91
N LYS A 125 13.18 10.73 -6.18
CA LYS A 125 14.41 11.42 -5.79
C LYS A 125 14.50 12.78 -6.48
N GLU A 126 14.23 12.85 -7.78
CA GLU A 126 14.20 14.11 -8.54
C GLU A 126 13.10 15.05 -8.03
N ALA A 127 11.90 14.52 -7.77
CA ALA A 127 10.80 15.31 -7.25
C ALA A 127 11.11 15.95 -5.88
N ARG A 128 11.86 15.25 -5.02
CA ARG A 128 12.31 15.76 -3.71
C ARG A 128 13.39 16.84 -3.83
N LYS A 129 14.24 16.81 -4.86
CA LYS A 129 15.30 17.81 -5.05
C LYS A 129 14.73 19.21 -5.36
N GLY A 130 13.62 19.28 -6.11
CA GLY A 130 12.94 20.54 -6.42
C GLY A 130 11.96 21.04 -5.34
N GLY A 131 12.11 20.60 -4.08
CA GLY A 131 11.11 20.78 -3.03
C GLY A 131 10.80 22.23 -2.67
N LEU A 132 11.79 23.12 -2.63
CA LEU A 132 11.60 24.52 -2.23
C LEU A 132 11.03 25.40 -3.36
N GLU A 133 11.47 25.18 -4.59
CA GLU A 133 11.01 25.93 -5.77
C GLU A 133 9.52 25.69 -6.09
N ARG A 134 9.00 24.50 -5.74
CA ARG A 134 7.58 24.13 -5.93
C ARG A 134 6.61 24.89 -5.02
N PHE A 135 7.10 25.54 -3.96
CA PHE A 135 6.26 26.33 -3.05
C PHE A 135 6.25 27.83 -3.39
N ALA A 136 7.02 28.27 -4.39
CA ALA A 136 7.04 29.67 -4.81
C ALA A 136 5.73 30.12 -5.50
N SER A 137 4.99 29.18 -6.11
CA SER A 137 3.66 29.40 -6.67
C SER A 137 2.80 28.14 -6.49
N VAL A 138 2.03 28.08 -5.41
CA VAL A 138 1.15 26.92 -5.12
C VAL A 138 -0.14 27.07 -5.92
N ASP A 139 -0.22 26.40 -7.07
CA ASP A 139 -1.46 26.22 -7.83
C ASP A 139 -2.03 24.81 -7.56
N PRO A 140 -3.12 24.69 -6.79
CA PRO A 140 -3.71 23.39 -6.45
C PRO A 140 -4.31 22.66 -7.66
N GLU A 141 -4.84 23.37 -8.66
CA GLU A 141 -5.43 22.74 -9.85
C GLU A 141 -4.35 22.13 -10.73
N GLN A 142 -3.24 22.84 -10.92
CA GLN A 142 -2.08 22.32 -11.65
C GLN A 142 -1.47 21.12 -10.92
N ALA A 143 -1.37 21.16 -9.59
CA ALA A 143 -0.85 20.05 -8.80
C ALA A 143 -1.73 18.78 -8.90
N LEU A 144 -3.05 18.94 -8.97
CA LEU A 144 -3.99 17.85 -9.19
C LEU A 144 -3.85 17.26 -10.59
N LYS A 145 -3.84 18.09 -11.64
CA LYS A 145 -3.63 17.65 -13.04
C LYS A 145 -2.34 16.85 -13.19
N GLN A 146 -1.22 17.38 -12.70
CA GLN A 146 0.07 16.67 -12.72
C GLN A 146 0.04 15.35 -11.95
N THR A 147 -0.71 15.30 -10.84
CA THR A 147 -0.88 14.07 -10.06
C THR A 147 -1.68 13.01 -10.81
N ASP A 148 -2.73 13.41 -11.52
CA ASP A 148 -3.59 12.49 -12.27
C ASP A 148 -2.91 11.98 -13.54
N GLU A 149 -2.25 12.85 -14.31
CA GLU A 149 -1.40 12.42 -15.44
C GLU A 149 -0.32 11.44 -14.99
N ARG A 150 0.32 11.71 -13.84
CA ARG A 150 1.31 10.78 -13.27
C ARG A 150 0.67 9.45 -12.91
N ARG A 151 -0.52 9.45 -12.29
CA ARG A 151 -1.25 8.21 -11.96
C ARG A 151 -1.59 7.44 -13.22
N GLU A 152 -1.98 8.09 -14.30
CA GLU A 152 -2.27 7.46 -15.59
C GLU A 152 -1.04 6.84 -16.22
N LYS A 153 0.08 7.58 -16.32
CA LYS A 153 1.35 7.06 -16.83
C LYS A 153 1.81 5.83 -16.03
N MET A 154 1.79 5.93 -14.70
CA MET A 154 2.15 4.80 -13.83
C MET A 154 1.19 3.61 -13.97
N ARG A 155 -0.11 3.85 -14.20
CA ARG A 155 -1.10 2.78 -14.46
C ARG A 155 -0.80 2.09 -15.79
N ALA A 156 -0.48 2.84 -16.84
CA ALA A 156 -0.14 2.29 -18.14
C ALA A 156 1.15 1.46 -18.10
N GLU A 157 2.19 1.94 -17.42
CA GLU A 157 3.44 1.19 -17.25
C GLU A 157 3.25 -0.08 -16.42
N ARG A 158 2.44 -0.02 -15.35
CA ARG A 158 2.08 -1.20 -14.56
C ARG A 158 1.34 -2.24 -15.40
N ARG A 159 0.38 -1.83 -16.25
CA ARG A 159 -0.34 -2.76 -17.13
C ARG A 159 0.61 -3.54 -18.05
N LYS A 160 1.63 -2.90 -18.61
CA LYS A 160 2.66 -3.58 -19.43
C LYS A 160 3.44 -4.63 -18.63
N VAL A 161 3.69 -4.37 -17.35
CA VAL A 161 4.33 -5.34 -16.46
C VAL A 161 3.35 -6.46 -16.08
N ASP A 162 2.09 -6.13 -15.83
CA ASP A 162 1.04 -7.09 -15.51
C ASP A 162 0.77 -8.04 -16.69
N GLU A 163 0.81 -7.57 -17.93
CA GLU A 163 0.73 -8.39 -19.14
C GLU A 163 1.84 -9.46 -19.19
N LYS A 164 3.07 -9.09 -18.82
CA LYS A 164 4.18 -10.06 -18.71
C LYS A 164 3.93 -11.08 -17.61
N TRP A 165 3.40 -10.65 -16.47
CA TRP A 165 3.02 -11.57 -15.39
C TRP A 165 1.88 -12.51 -15.78
N VAL A 166 0.89 -12.03 -16.53
CA VAL A 166 -0.18 -12.86 -17.09
C VAL A 166 0.37 -13.87 -18.10
N ALA A 167 1.36 -13.48 -18.92
CA ALA A 167 2.03 -14.41 -19.83
C ALA A 167 2.75 -15.53 -19.06
N VAL A 168 3.47 -15.19 -17.99
CA VAL A 168 4.08 -16.20 -17.10
C VAL A 168 3.01 -17.12 -16.52
N TRP A 169 1.92 -16.58 -15.98
CA TRP A 169 0.82 -17.38 -15.43
C TRP A 169 0.23 -18.36 -16.45
N LYS A 170 -0.03 -17.90 -17.68
CA LYS A 170 -0.56 -18.72 -18.77
C LYS A 170 0.42 -19.79 -19.26
N SER A 171 1.72 -19.58 -19.06
CA SER A 171 2.75 -20.57 -19.41
C SER A 171 2.88 -21.70 -18.37
N LEU A 172 2.34 -21.52 -17.16
CA LEU A 172 2.32 -22.55 -16.13
C LEU A 172 1.32 -23.66 -16.49
N ASP A 173 1.67 -24.90 -16.14
CA ASP A 173 0.73 -26.02 -16.26
C ASP A 173 -0.34 -26.01 -15.16
N ALA A 174 -1.33 -26.91 -15.27
CA ALA A 174 -2.46 -26.97 -14.35
C ALA A 174 -2.04 -27.27 -12.91
N ASP A 175 -1.04 -28.13 -12.71
CA ASP A 175 -0.56 -28.53 -11.38
C ASP A 175 0.22 -27.38 -10.72
N GLN A 176 1.04 -26.68 -11.50
CA GLN A 176 1.76 -25.46 -11.10
C GLN A 176 0.78 -24.35 -10.71
N GLN A 177 -0.25 -24.11 -11.53
CA GLN A 177 -1.29 -23.12 -11.22
C GLN A 177 -2.08 -23.47 -9.96
N ALA A 178 -2.40 -24.75 -9.74
CA ALA A 178 -3.07 -25.21 -8.53
C ALA A 178 -2.22 -24.94 -7.28
N ARG A 179 -0.92 -25.28 -7.31
CA ARG A 179 0.02 -25.02 -6.21
C ARG A 179 0.13 -23.53 -5.89
N VAL A 180 0.23 -22.67 -6.91
CA VAL A 180 0.27 -21.21 -6.70
C VAL A 180 -1.03 -20.72 -6.09
N THR A 181 -2.18 -21.19 -6.59
CA THR A 181 -3.50 -20.79 -6.11
C THR A 181 -3.65 -21.12 -4.62
N ASP A 182 -3.23 -22.32 -4.21
CA ASP A 182 -3.31 -22.72 -2.80
C ASP A 182 -2.33 -21.92 -1.92
N ASN A 183 -1.14 -21.60 -2.41
CA ASN A 183 -0.23 -20.70 -1.71
C ASN A 183 -0.86 -19.31 -1.48
N LEU A 184 -1.54 -18.77 -2.50
CA LEU A 184 -2.22 -17.48 -2.43
C LEU A 184 -3.41 -17.51 -1.47
N LYS A 185 -4.22 -18.59 -1.45
CA LYS A 185 -5.29 -18.78 -0.46
C LYS A 185 -4.75 -18.74 0.97
N GLN A 186 -3.72 -19.54 1.26
CA GLN A 186 -3.10 -19.56 2.59
C GLN A 186 -2.54 -18.19 3.00
N ARG A 187 -2.00 -17.43 2.05
CA ARG A 187 -1.55 -16.06 2.31
C ARG A 187 -2.72 -15.11 2.59
N ALA A 188 -3.82 -15.23 1.85
CA ALA A 188 -5.02 -14.42 2.04
C ALA A 188 -5.63 -14.66 3.43
N GLU A 189 -5.76 -15.92 3.86
CA GLU A 189 -6.23 -16.27 5.21
C GLU A 189 -5.31 -15.70 6.30
N LYS A 190 -3.98 -15.85 6.14
CA LYS A 190 -3.01 -15.26 7.06
C LYS A 190 -3.06 -13.73 7.05
N ALA A 191 -3.47 -13.10 5.95
CA ALA A 191 -3.61 -11.65 5.86
C ALA A 191 -4.88 -11.18 6.57
N GLN A 192 -6.00 -11.91 6.44
CA GLN A 192 -7.25 -11.63 7.16
C GLN A 192 -7.04 -11.71 8.68
N LYS A 193 -6.46 -12.80 9.19
CA LYS A 193 -6.13 -12.95 10.63
C LYS A 193 -5.23 -11.82 11.15
N ARG A 194 -4.30 -11.34 10.31
CA ARG A 194 -3.44 -10.19 10.66
C ARG A 194 -4.20 -8.88 10.65
N ALA A 195 -5.13 -8.68 9.73
CA ALA A 195 -5.97 -7.50 9.66
C ALA A 195 -6.87 -7.40 10.90
N GLU A 196 -7.51 -8.50 11.31
CA GLU A 196 -8.33 -8.59 12.53
C GLU A 196 -7.50 -8.22 13.77
N LYS A 197 -6.35 -8.86 13.97
CA LYS A 197 -5.45 -8.55 15.09
C LYS A 197 -4.95 -7.09 15.06
N PHE A 198 -4.79 -6.51 13.87
CA PHE A 198 -4.42 -5.10 13.75
C PHE A 198 -5.55 -4.17 14.16
N GLN A 199 -6.80 -4.49 13.78
CA GLN A 199 -7.98 -3.72 14.20
C GLN A 199 -8.18 -3.78 15.71
N GLU A 200 -8.05 -4.96 16.33
CA GLU A 200 -8.12 -5.12 17.79
C GLU A 200 -7.05 -4.28 18.52
N ARG A 201 -5.81 -4.29 17.99
CA ARG A 201 -4.72 -3.46 18.53
C ARG A 201 -4.96 -1.97 18.32
N LYS A 202 -5.64 -1.57 17.25
CA LYS A 202 -5.99 -0.17 17.00
C LYS A 202 -7.05 0.29 18.00
N GLN A 203 -8.10 -0.49 18.20
CA GLN A 203 -9.17 -0.21 19.16
C GLN A 203 -8.65 -0.13 20.60
N SER A 204 -7.81 -1.09 21.04
CA SER A 204 -7.23 -1.05 22.38
C SER A 204 -6.32 0.16 22.61
N ARG A 205 -5.59 0.62 21.57
CA ARG A 205 -4.79 1.85 21.64
C ARG A 205 -5.65 3.11 21.70
N GLU A 206 -6.76 3.14 20.96
CA GLU A 206 -7.71 4.26 21.00
C GLU A 206 -8.39 4.34 22.37
N ALA A 207 -8.81 3.20 22.94
CA ALA A 207 -9.35 3.11 24.29
C ALA A 207 -8.34 3.57 25.37
N ALA A 208 -7.12 3.05 25.33
CA ALA A 208 -6.07 3.45 26.28
C ALA A 208 -5.68 4.93 26.15
N LYS A 209 -5.76 5.50 24.94
CA LYS A 209 -5.53 6.94 24.72
C LYS A 209 -6.67 7.77 25.30
N ALA A 210 -7.92 7.32 25.17
CA ALA A 210 -9.07 7.98 25.77
C ALA A 210 -9.02 7.96 27.31
N GLU A 211 -8.66 6.81 27.90
CA GLU A 211 -8.50 6.65 29.35
C GLU A 211 -7.37 7.53 29.92
N ARG A 212 -6.24 7.63 29.22
CA ARG A 212 -5.15 8.54 29.61
C ARG A 212 -5.54 10.01 29.48
N ALA A 213 -6.40 10.36 28.52
CA ALA A 213 -6.90 11.71 28.35
C ALA A 213 -7.89 12.10 29.45
N SER A 214 -8.77 11.19 29.87
CA SER A 214 -9.70 11.42 30.99
C SER A 214 -8.99 11.49 32.34
N ALA A 215 -8.01 10.62 32.59
CA ALA A 215 -7.20 10.65 33.82
C ALA A 215 -6.37 11.95 33.96
N LYS A 216 -5.91 12.53 32.85
CA LYS A 216 -5.17 13.80 32.85
C LYS A 216 -6.05 15.03 33.06
N ALA A 217 -7.37 14.93 32.82
CA ALA A 217 -8.32 16.02 33.03
C ALA A 217 -8.86 16.12 34.47
N GLN A 218 -8.59 15.13 35.33
CA GLN A 218 -9.15 15.06 36.69
C GLN A 218 -8.37 15.71 37.86
N PRO A 219 -7.16 16.31 37.76
CA PRO A 219 -6.49 16.84 38.95
C PRO A 219 -6.91 18.28 39.34
N ALA A 220 -7.97 18.87 38.77
CA ALA A 220 -8.35 20.26 39.05
C ALA A 220 -9.55 20.47 40.00
N GLN A 221 -10.15 19.40 40.56
CA GLN A 221 -11.36 19.53 41.41
C GLN A 221 -11.19 19.03 42.86
N ALA A 222 -9.97 18.74 43.32
CA ALA A 222 -9.72 18.28 44.69
C ALA A 222 -9.11 19.36 45.61
N SER A 223 -9.33 20.65 45.32
CA SER A 223 -8.93 21.74 46.22
C SER A 223 -9.93 22.88 46.13
N SER A 224 -11.01 22.78 46.90
CA SER A 224 -11.86 23.89 47.35
C SER A 224 -12.43 23.52 48.71
#